data_AF-A0A7Y3L3S1-F1
#
_entry.id   AF-A0A7Y3L3S1-F1
#
_cell.length_a   1.000
_cell.length_b   1.000
_cell.length_c   1.000
_cell.angle_alpha   90.00
_cell.angle_beta   90.00
_cell.angle_gamma   90.00
#
_symmetry.space_group_name_H-M   'P 1'
#
loop_
_entity.id
_entity.type
_entity.pdbx_description
1 polymer ?
#
loop_
_entity_poly.entity_id
_entity_poly.type
_entity_poly.pdbx_seq_one_letter_code
_entity_poly.pdbx_strand_id
1 'polypeptide(L)' 'MSAILTLAVGVLFGVLGLGYLYRPDLIERMNAVLRNYILNDAYIALERRKWGAFFLLMSFLFLYMGWTSLRP' A
#
# COMPACT_ATOMS: atom_id res chain seq x y z
N MET A 1 17.52 7.60 9.46
CA MET A 1 16.11 7.32 9.81
C MET A 1 16.10 6.24 10.87
N SER A 2 15.36 6.42 11.97
CA SER A 2 15.29 5.39 13.02
C SER A 2 14.66 4.11 12.47
N ALA A 3 15.28 2.95 12.69
CA ALA A 3 14.82 1.65 12.18
C ALA A 3 13.34 1.37 12.53
N ILE A 4 12.88 1.86 13.68
CA ILE A 4 11.48 1.76 14.15
C ILE A 4 10.52 2.48 13.20
N LEU A 5 10.88 3.66 12.67
CA LEU A 5 10.06 4.39 11.70
C LEU A 5 10.01 3.62 10.37
N THR A 6 11.12 3.06 9.92
CA THR A 6 11.18 2.27 8.68
C THR A 6 10.31 1.02 8.76
N LEU A 7 10.31 0.33 9.92
CA LEU A 7 9.43 -0.80 10.19
C LEU A 7 7.96 -0.36 10.25
N ALA A 8 7.64 0.73 10.95
CA ALA A 8 6.28 1.24 11.02
C ALA A 8 5.71 1.61 9.64
N VAL A 9 6.53 2.25 8.79
CA VAL A 9 6.16 2.55 7.40
C VAL A 9 5.98 1.26 6.60
N GLY A 10 6.86 0.27 6.76
CA GLY A 10 6.72 -1.03 6.11
C GLY A 10 5.42 -1.74 6.48
N VAL A 11 5.02 -1.74 7.75
CA VAL A 11 3.76 -2.31 8.21
C VAL A 11 2.55 -1.55 7.62
N LEU A 12 2.58 -0.22 7.62
CA LEU A 12 1.51 0.60 7.03
C LEU A 12 1.32 0.29 5.54
N PHE A 13 2.42 0.22 4.77
CA PHE A 13 2.39 -0.17 3.37
C PHE A 13 1.86 -1.60 3.17
N GLY A 14 2.14 -2.51 4.10
CA GLY A 14 1.66 -3.88 4.05
C GLY A 14 0.16 -3.98 4.28
N VAL A 15 -0.35 -3.25 5.29
CA VAL A 15 -1.79 -3.16 5.56
C VAL A 15 -2.53 -2.53 4.39
N LEU A 16 -1.97 -1.48 3.79
CA LEU A 16 -2.52 -0.86 2.58
C LEU A 16 -2.49 -1.82 1.39
N GLY A 17 -1.36 -2.49 1.12
CA GLY A 17 -1.23 -3.46 0.01
C GLY A 17 -2.20 -4.64 0.16
N LEU A 18 -2.35 -5.18 1.37
CA LEU A 18 -3.32 -6.24 1.67
C LEU A 18 -4.76 -5.73 1.55
N GLY A 19 -5.04 -4.51 2.02
CA GLY A 19 -6.34 -3.85 1.82
C GLY A 19 -6.68 -3.72 0.34
N TYR A 20 -5.70 -3.33 -0.48
CA TYR A 20 -5.83 -3.22 -1.93
C TYR A 20 -5.97 -4.57 -2.66
N LEU A 21 -5.50 -5.67 -2.07
CA LEU A 21 -5.55 -7.01 -2.69
C LEU A 21 -6.80 -7.81 -2.29
N TYR A 22 -7.20 -7.74 -1.01
CA TYR A 22 -8.22 -8.61 -0.42
C TYR A 22 -9.60 -7.98 -0.23
N ARG A 23 -9.72 -6.64 -0.09
CA ARG A 23 -10.99 -5.96 0.20
C ARG A 23 -11.41 -5.07 -0.96
N PRO A 24 -12.01 -5.63 -2.03
CA PRO A 24 -12.51 -4.83 -3.15
C PRO A 24 -13.56 -3.79 -2.72
N ASP A 25 -14.37 -4.07 -1.68
CA ASP A 25 -15.39 -3.14 -1.17
C ASP A 25 -14.83 -1.82 -0.63
N LEU A 26 -13.68 -1.86 0.05
CA LEU A 26 -13.05 -0.66 0.61
C LEU A 26 -12.44 0.20 -0.51
N ILE A 27 -11.88 -0.47 -1.52
CA ILE A 27 -11.32 0.18 -2.70
C ILE A 27 -12.43 0.81 -3.52
N GLU A 28 -13.57 0.14 -3.68
CA GLU A 28 -14.69 0.67 -4.45
C GLU A 28 -15.26 1.95 -3.82
N ARG A 29 -15.32 2.00 -2.48
CA ARG A 29 -15.65 3.23 -1.74
C ARG A 29 -14.58 4.32 -1.89
N MET A 30 -13.30 3.99 -1.71
CA MET A 30 -12.21 4.95 -1.91
C MET A 30 -12.16 5.47 -3.35
N ASN A 31 -12.38 4.60 -4.33
CA ASN A 31 -12.39 4.94 -5.74
C ASN A 31 -13.62 5.78 -6.11
N ALA A 32 -14.78 5.52 -5.50
CA ALA A 32 -15.95 6.40 -5.63
C ALA A 32 -15.69 7.81 -5.06
N VAL A 33 -14.98 7.91 -3.94
CA VAL A 33 -14.54 9.20 -3.39
C VAL A 33 -13.51 9.86 -4.30
N LEU A 34 -12.49 9.13 -4.76
CA LEU A 34 -11.45 9.66 -5.66
C LEU A 34 -12.01 10.09 -7.01
N ARG A 35 -12.99 9.36 -7.55
CA ARG A 35 -13.72 9.70 -8.78
C ARG A 35 -14.47 11.03 -8.65
N ASN A 36 -15.01 11.32 -7.46
CA ASN A 36 -15.72 12.57 -7.22
C ASN A 36 -14.80 13.77 -7.00
N TYR A 37 -13.54 13.55 -6.60
CA TYR A 37 -12.64 14.65 -6.21
C TYR A 37 -11.44 14.89 -7.15
N ILE A 38 -10.91 13.86 -7.81
CA ILE A 38 -9.57 13.96 -8.44
C ILE A 38 -9.53 13.45 -9.89
N LEU A 39 -10.14 12.31 -10.23
CA LEU A 39 -9.92 11.67 -11.54
C LEU A 39 -11.22 11.15 -12.17
N ASN A 40 -11.55 11.70 -13.35
CA ASN A 40 -12.66 11.28 -14.19
C ASN A 40 -12.46 9.90 -14.86
N ASP A 41 -11.35 9.20 -14.58
CA ASP A 41 -10.95 8.00 -15.32
C ASP A 41 -11.06 6.71 -14.51
N ALA A 42 -11.90 5.81 -15.03
CA ALA A 42 -12.15 4.46 -14.56
C ALA A 42 -10.92 3.50 -14.60
N TYR A 43 -9.74 3.99 -14.98
CA TYR A 43 -8.53 3.20 -15.18
C TYR A 43 -7.93 2.64 -13.88
N ILE A 44 -8.09 3.35 -12.76
CA ILE A 44 -7.53 2.94 -11.46
C ILE A 44 -8.17 1.62 -10.97
N ALA A 45 -9.44 1.38 -11.28
CA ALA A 45 -10.14 0.17 -10.90
C ALA A 45 -9.64 -1.08 -11.63
N LEU A 46 -9.19 -0.93 -12.88
CA LEU A 46 -8.68 -2.03 -13.71
C LEU A 46 -7.31 -2.52 -13.21
N GLU A 47 -6.51 -1.61 -12.65
CA GLU A 47 -5.12 -1.86 -12.26
C GLU A 47 -4.92 -2.03 -10.75
N ARG A 48 -6.01 -2.09 -9.97
CA ARG A 48 -6.03 -2.23 -8.51
C ARG A 48 -5.12 -3.34 -7.98
N ARG A 49 -5.05 -4.48 -8.67
CA ARG A 49 -4.20 -5.62 -8.28
C ARG A 49 -2.72 -5.32 -8.46
N LYS A 50 -2.34 -4.55 -9.50
CA LYS A 50 -0.95 -4.15 -9.72
C LYS A 50 -0.50 -3.17 -8.64
N TRP A 51 -1.35 -2.20 -8.30
CA TRP A 51 -1.09 -1.27 -7.20
C TRP A 51 -1.01 -1.98 -5.85
N GLY A 52 -1.95 -2.88 -5.54
CA GLY A 52 -1.89 -3.70 -4.34
C GLY A 52 -0.59 -4.51 -4.26
N ALA A 53 -0.20 -5.18 -5.34
CA ALA A 53 1.06 -5.92 -5.41
C ALA A 53 2.29 -5.01 -5.25
N PHE A 54 2.28 -3.82 -5.84
CA PHE A 54 3.34 -2.82 -5.69
C PHE A 54 3.49 -2.35 -4.24
N PHE A 55 2.38 -2.00 -3.57
CA PHE A 55 2.38 -1.61 -2.16
C PHE A 55 2.86 -2.76 -1.25
N LEU A 56 2.50 -4.00 -1.57
CA LEU A 56 2.92 -5.19 -0.84
C LEU A 56 4.43 -5.47 -1.03
N LEU A 57 4.96 -5.31 -2.25
CA LEU A 57 6.40 -5.39 -2.52
C LEU A 57 7.19 -4.30 -1.78
N MET A 58 6.69 -3.06 -1.80
CA MET A 58 7.29 -1.97 -1.03
C MET A 58 7.29 -2.25 0.47
N SER A 59 6.20 -2.81 1.01
CA SER A 59 6.14 -3.24 2.41
C SER A 59 7.25 -4.23 2.76
N PHE A 60 7.44 -5.28 1.96
CA PHE A 60 8.52 -6.24 2.19
C PHE A 60 9.91 -5.59 2.13
N LEU A 61 10.12 -4.65 1.21
CA LEU A 61 11.39 -3.93 1.05
C LEU A 61 11.69 -3.05 2.27
N PHE A 62 10.70 -2.30 2.76
CA PHE A 62 10.83 -1.49 3.97
C PHE A 62 10.97 -2.32 5.25
N LEU A 63 10.24 -3.43 5.36
CA LEU A 63 10.38 -4.36 6.49
C LEU A 63 11.76 -5.01 6.51
N TYR A 64 12.28 -5.42 5.35
CA TYR A 64 13.63 -5.97 5.24
C TYR A 64 14.70 -4.94 5.60
N MET A 65 14.62 -3.71 5.06
CA MET A 65 15.53 -2.62 5.43
C MET A 65 15.45 -2.26 6.92
N GLY A 66 14.24 -2.23 7.48
CA GLY A 66 14.04 -1.99 8.90
C GLY A 66 14.65 -3.08 9.77
N TRP A 67 14.53 -4.34 9.36
CA TRP A 67 15.10 -5.50 10.04
C TRP A 67 16.63 -5.53 9.97
N THR A 68 17.22 -5.27 8.80
CA THR A 68 18.68 -5.21 8.66
C THR A 68 19.27 -4.05 9.44
N SER A 69 18.59 -2.90 9.49
CA SER A 69 19.03 -1.75 10.30
C SER A 69 18.88 -1.97 11.81
N LEU A 70 18.10 -2.96 12.24
CA LEU A 70 17.97 -3.36 13.65
C LEU A 70 19.08 -4.32 14.08
N ARG A 71 19.74 -4.97 13.12
CA ARG A 71 20.86 -5.88 13.36
C ARG A 71 22.13 -5.03 13.58
N PRO A 72 22.85 -5.20 14.70
CA PRO A 72 24.10 -4.49 14.96
C PRO A 72 25.20 -4.86 13.96
#